data_AF-A0A9N8ZH59-F1
#
_entry.id   AF-A0A9N8ZH59-F1
#
_cell.length_a   1.000
_cell.length_b   1.000
_cell.length_c   1.000
_cell.angle_alpha   90.00
_cell.angle_beta   90.00
_cell.angle_gamma   90.00
#
_symmetry.space_group_name_H-M   'P 1'
#
loop_
_entity.id
_entity.type
_entity.pdbx_description
1 polymer ?
#
loop_
_entity_poly.entity_id
_entity_poly.type
_entity_poly.pdbx_seq_one_letter_code
_entity_poly.pdbx_strand_id
1 'polypeptide(L)' 'MPPQHFVILGGGISGLTAAWYLALNAPLTTKITLLEASNRFGGWIQSTRVGEDRILFEQGPRTLRPVGLGGLV' A
#
# COMPACT_ATOMS: atom_id res chain seq x y z
N MET A 1 -17.25 -11.88 -19.22
CA MET A 1 -17.75 -11.66 -17.84
C MET A 1 -18.40 -10.29 -17.78
N PRO A 2 -19.51 -10.11 -17.03
CA PRO A 2 -20.12 -8.79 -16.88
C PRO A 2 -19.15 -7.81 -16.20
N PRO A 3 -19.29 -6.48 -16.44
CA PRO A 3 -18.52 -5.48 -15.70
C PRO A 3 -18.70 -5.67 -14.19
N GLN A 4 -17.58 -5.76 -13.48
CA GLN A 4 -17.57 -5.90 -12.01
C GLN A 4 -17.15 -4.58 -11.39
N HIS A 5 -17.66 -4.29 -10.19
CA HIS A 5 -17.24 -3.13 -9.40
C HIS A 5 -16.84 -3.58 -8.01
N PHE A 6 -15.56 -3.42 -7.67
CA PHE A 6 -15.01 -3.69 -6.35
C PHE A 6 -14.82 -2.39 -5.58
N VAL A 7 -15.29 -2.38 -4.33
CA VAL A 7 -15.02 -1.31 -3.36
C VAL A 7 -14.15 -1.88 -2.25
N ILE A 8 -13.01 -1.24 -2.00
CA ILE A 8 -12.03 -1.64 -0.98
C ILE A 8 -12.03 -0.56 0.10
N LEU A 9 -12.20 -0.98 1.35
CA LEU A 9 -12.19 -0.10 2.52
C LEU A 9 -10.83 -0.20 3.22
N GLY A 10 -10.14 0.93 3.33
CA GLY A 10 -8.81 1.05 3.92
C GLY A 10 -7.70 1.12 2.88
N GLY A 11 -6.98 2.23 2.87
CA GLY A 11 -5.84 2.56 2.02
C GLY A 11 -4.49 2.16 2.58
N GLY A 12 -4.44 1.22 3.53
CA GLY A 12 -3.21 0.61 4.03
C GLY A 12 -2.57 -0.36 3.02
N ILE A 13 -1.44 -0.98 3.39
CA ILE A 13 -0.73 -1.92 2.51
C ILE A 13 -1.64 -3.04 1.99
N SER A 14 -2.49 -3.63 2.83
CA SER A 14 -3.42 -4.69 2.43
C SER A 14 -4.43 -4.23 1.36
N GLY A 15 -5.03 -3.04 1.53
CA GLY A 15 -6.00 -2.52 0.58
C GLY A 15 -5.36 -2.08 -0.74
N LEU A 16 -4.18 -1.47 -0.68
CA LEU A 16 -3.38 -1.15 -1.86
C LEU A 16 -2.98 -2.42 -2.63
N THR A 17 -2.55 -3.48 -1.92
CA THR A 17 -2.21 -4.76 -2.54
C THR A 17 -3.43 -5.45 -3.15
N ALA A 18 -4.59 -5.41 -2.49
CA ALA A 18 -5.84 -5.94 -3.05
C ALA A 18 -6.23 -5.19 -4.34
N ALA A 19 -6.18 -3.85 -4.32
CA ALA A 19 -6.46 -3.02 -5.50
C ALA A 19 -5.48 -3.33 -6.65
N TRP A 20 -4.19 -3.48 -6.34
CA TRP A 20 -3.14 -3.81 -7.29
C TRP A 20 -3.40 -5.16 -7.98
N TYR A 21 -3.66 -6.22 -7.22
CA TYR A 21 -3.93 -7.53 -7.81
C TYR A 21 -5.23 -7.57 -8.60
N LEU A 22 -6.28 -6.84 -8.18
CA LEU A 22 -7.49 -6.68 -8.97
C LEU A 22 -7.20 -5.96 -10.28
N ALA A 23 -6.41 -4.87 -10.27
CA ALA A 23 -6.06 -4.14 -11.48
C ALA A 23 -5.24 -4.98 -12.47
N LEU A 24 -4.38 -5.87 -11.97
CA LEU A 24 -3.57 -6.76 -12.81
C LEU A 24 -4.35 -7.93 -13.42
N ASN A 25 -5.29 -8.50 -12.67
CA ASN A 25 -5.88 -9.80 -13.03
C ASN A 25 -7.35 -9.74 -13.43
N ALA A 26 -8.05 -8.64 -13.13
CA ALA A 26 -9.45 -8.50 -13.52
C ALA A 26 -9.57 -8.02 -14.98
N PRO A 27 -10.71 -8.29 -15.65
CA PRO A 27 -11.00 -7.72 -16.97
C PRO A 27 -10.92 -6.20 -16.95
N LEU A 28 -10.49 -5.58 -18.05
CA LEU A 28 -10.38 -4.11 -18.21
C LEU A 28 -11.71 -3.36 -17.97
N THR A 29 -12.84 -4.06 -18.06
CA THR A 29 -14.17 -3.52 -17.76
C THR A 29 -14.46 -3.42 -16.25
N THR A 30 -13.54 -3.87 -15.41
CA THR A 30 -13.68 -3.86 -13.95
C THR A 30 -13.38 -2.48 -13.39
N LYS A 31 -14.34 -1.92 -12.65
CA LYS A 31 -14.14 -0.69 -11.88
C LYS A 31 -13.62 -1.04 -10.49
N ILE A 32 -12.61 -0.32 -10.02
CA ILE A 32 -12.04 -0.48 -8.67
C ILE A 32 -12.14 0.87 -7.96
N THR A 33 -12.72 0.88 -6.76
CA THR A 33 -12.80 2.07 -5.90
C THR A 33 -12.13 1.76 -4.57
N LEU A 34 -11.05 2.49 -4.25
CA LEU A 34 -10.35 2.38 -2.97
C LEU A 34 -10.72 3.58 -2.11
N LEU A 35 -11.27 3.33 -0.93
CA LEU A 35 -11.66 4.34 0.04
C LEU A 35 -10.72 4.30 1.24
N GLU A 36 -10.17 5.46 1.61
CA GLU A 36 -9.32 5.65 2.78
C GLU A 36 -9.92 6.78 3.62
N ALA A 37 -10.01 6.57 4.94
CA ALA A 37 -10.65 7.52 5.84
C ALA A 37 -9.75 8.73 6.15
N SER A 38 -8.43 8.53 6.16
CA SER A 38 -7.45 9.58 6.37
C SER A 38 -7.12 10.35 5.09
N ASN A 39 -6.32 11.41 5.23
CA ASN A 39 -5.85 12.21 4.11
C ASN A 39 -4.66 11.60 3.35
N ARG A 40 -4.25 10.36 3.65
CA ARG A 40 -3.12 9.69 3.00
C ARG A 40 -3.31 8.18 2.88
N PHE A 41 -2.74 7.60 1.83
CA PHE A 41 -2.57 6.16 1.72
C PHE A 41 -1.33 5.67 2.49
N GLY A 42 -1.28 4.37 2.77
CA GLY A 42 -0.14 3.67 3.37
C GLY A 42 -0.42 3.07 4.74
N GLY A 43 -1.45 3.56 5.45
CA GLY A 43 -1.74 3.13 6.82
C GLY A 43 -0.49 3.31 7.70
N TRP A 44 -0.09 2.24 8.41
CA TRP A 44 1.12 2.24 9.23
C TRP A 44 2.43 2.48 8.46
N ILE A 45 2.46 2.25 7.15
CA ILE A 45 3.64 2.60 6.33
C ILE A 45 3.66 4.11 6.14
N GLN A 46 4.54 4.78 6.89
CA GLN A 46 4.62 6.23 6.93
C GLN A 46 6.04 6.71 7.21
N SER A 47 6.57 7.50 6.27
CA SER A 47 7.88 8.14 6.39
C SER A 47 7.69 9.65 6.37
N THR A 48 8.39 10.36 7.25
CA THR A 48 8.38 11.83 7.32
C THR A 48 9.80 12.35 7.19
N ARG A 49 10.00 13.44 6.45
CA ARG A 49 11.30 14.13 6.37
C ARG A 49 11.27 15.36 7.27
N VAL A 50 12.25 15.51 8.16
CA VAL A 50 12.30 16.56 9.20
C VAL A 50 13.61 17.35 9.12
N GLY A 51 13.55 18.65 9.43
CA GLY A 51 14.71 19.56 9.41
C GLY A 51 15.07 20.05 8.00
N GLU A 52 16.01 21.00 7.93
CA GLU A 52 16.55 21.54 6.67
C GLU A 52 17.21 20.44 5.83
N ASP A 53 17.91 19.51 6.51
CA ASP A 53 18.57 18.36 5.88
C ASP A 53 17.60 17.25 5.43
N ARG A 54 16.29 17.41 5.67
CA ARG A 54 15.23 16.47 5.27
C ARG A 54 15.49 15.03 5.70
N ILE A 55 15.98 14.85 6.93
CA ILE A 55 16.29 13.55 7.54
C ILE A 55 15.02 12.69 7.54
N LEU A 56 15.14 11.45 7.04
CA LEU A 56 14.02 10.52 6.92
C LEU A 56 13.77 9.79 8.24
N PHE A 57 12.54 9.89 8.74
CA PHE A 57 12.05 9.17 9.92
C PHE A 57 10.91 8.23 9.53
N GLU A 58 11.08 6.94 9.77
CA GLU A 58 10.01 5.94 9.63
C GLU A 58 9.16 5.90 10.89
N GLN A 59 7.86 6.19 10.74
CA GLN A 59 6.87 6.23 11.82
C GLN A 59 6.12 4.91 12.01
N GLY A 60 6.39 3.92 11.16
CA GLY A 60 5.89 2.56 11.30
C GLY A 60 6.96 1.53 10.95
N PRO A 61 6.77 0.65 9.95
CA PRO A 61 7.78 -0.31 9.55
C PRO A 61 9.05 0.39 9.05
N ARG A 62 10.21 -0.05 9.54
CA ARG A 62 11.53 0.48 9.17
C ARG A 62 12.41 -0.49 8.39
N THR A 63 12.04 -1.76 8.38
CA THR A 63 12.80 -2.84 7.73
C THR A 63 11.84 -3.94 7.30
N LEU A 64 12.17 -4.61 6.20
CA LEU A 64 11.60 -5.90 5.82
C LEU A 64 12.73 -6.93 5.85
N ARG A 65 12.57 -8.00 6.63
CA ARG A 65 13.55 -9.09 6.65
C ARG A 65 13.07 -10.20 5.72
N PRO A 66 13.73 -10.43 4.57
CA PRO A 66 13.38 -11.56 3.73
C PRO A 66 13.77 -12.87 4.41
N VAL A 67 13.17 -13.97 3.97
CA VAL A 67 13.60 -15.31 4.37
C VAL A 67 14.87 -15.68 3.59
N GLY A 68 15.81 -16.37 4.26
CA GLY A 68 17.06 -16.87 3.65
C GLY A 68 18.28 -15.99 3.93
N LEU A 69 19.36 -16.20 3.17
CA LEU A 69 20.65 -15.53 3.38
C LEU A 69 20.55 -14.00 3.44
N GLY A 70 19.66 -13.40 2.64
CA GLY A 70 19.45 -11.95 2.63
C GLY A 70 18.81 -11.37 3.89
N GLY A 71 18.28 -12.20 4.79
CA GLY A 71 17.74 -11.78 6.08
C GLY A 71 18.65 -12.06 7.28
N LEU A 72 19.85 -12.59 7.05
CA LEU A 72 20.85 -12.88 8.08
C LEU A 72 21.77 -11.68 8.38
N VAL A 73 21.72 -10.64 7.55
CA VAL A 73 22.51 -9.41 7.66
C VAL A 73 21.64 -8.22 8.01
#